data_AF-A0A8B7YZQ7-F1
#
_entry.id   AF-A0A8B7YZQ7-F1
#
_cell.length_a   1.000
_cell.length_b   1.000
_cell.length_c   1.000
_cell.angle_alpha   90.00
_cell.angle_beta   90.00
_cell.angle_gamma   90.00
#
_symmetry.space_group_name_H-M   'P 1'
#
loop_
_entity.id
_entity.type
_entity.pdbx_description
1 polymer ?
#
loop_
_entity_poly.entity_id
_entity_poly.type
_entity_poly.pdbx_seq_one_letter_code
_entity_poly.pdbx_strand_id
1 'polypeptide(L)'
;MDNASGLELSTAATDPTAYGSVVRRPDFGVIITAILNIIFYTSVMLLGISGNSLILRVYGSKPQKTSTHVLIRGLAWFDLMACALRIHNIAYHVAALLGRQLPIFFIATTLASTITPYTSVVLTGAIAVERYDCVCRPRRRLLNPRRAKLLVLGSCLGAVAGCIPYAVAKIFPSPTTIKTALEFQLIPYVAVLLVIAVCYGRVYQTIRKHLKISALSSQGLRTNRSADANTTTRRGNNSIGTSINTLAAQISTDTERVSGRLQPSSSSNTLVVAVVAGPSTSTTPTDAAGDLQPIGRDGEHQPAILQPQPAKGISNDPTVSLQRKTTRMLFVTSVVFLITWLPYWLYVAVALHKYNGADIDDNVLVVVYHCASVLHINNVVNPLIYGVSNRRFRKDSLDMLRKLKPC
;
A
#
# COMPACT_ATOMS: atom_id res chain seq x y z
N MET A 1 51.43 41.39 -18.09
CA MET A 1 52.39 40.41 -17.52
C MET A 1 51.62 39.36 -16.73
N ASP A 2 50.71 38.69 -17.43
CA ASP A 2 50.62 37.25 -17.67
C ASP A 2 50.96 36.29 -16.52
N ASN A 3 49.93 35.57 -16.06
CA ASN A 3 49.91 34.13 -16.29
C ASN A 3 48.47 33.58 -16.28
N ALA A 4 47.91 33.49 -17.47
CA ALA A 4 46.77 32.66 -17.80
C ALA A 4 47.29 31.33 -18.33
N SER A 5 46.94 30.23 -17.65
CA SER A 5 47.02 28.87 -18.19
C SER A 5 45.64 28.27 -17.96
N GLY A 6 44.72 28.30 -18.92
CA GLY A 6 44.90 27.74 -20.25
C GLY A 6 44.18 26.40 -20.24
N LEU A 7 42.85 26.47 -20.31
CA LEU A 7 41.95 25.34 -20.47
C LEU A 7 42.17 24.79 -21.90
N GLU A 8 43.10 23.85 -22.06
CA GLU A 8 43.28 23.17 -23.35
C GLU A 8 42.11 22.21 -23.59
N LEU A 9 41.18 22.70 -24.39
CA LEU A 9 40.20 21.94 -25.16
C LEU A 9 40.97 21.08 -26.18
N SER A 10 41.40 19.88 -25.78
CA SER A 10 41.98 18.91 -26.72
C SER A 10 40.88 18.39 -27.65
N THR A 11 40.80 18.99 -28.83
CA THR A 11 40.20 18.42 -30.04
C THR A 11 40.91 17.12 -30.40
N ALA A 12 40.40 15.99 -29.90
CA ALA A 12 40.79 14.66 -30.37
C ALA A 12 39.65 14.09 -31.23
N ALA A 13 39.55 14.61 -32.46
CA ALA A 13 38.89 13.91 -33.55
C ALA A 13 39.98 13.21 -34.37
N THR A 14 39.67 11.97 -34.78
CA THR A 14 40.36 11.14 -35.78
C THR A 14 41.73 10.55 -35.41
N ASP A 15 41.73 9.47 -34.65
CA ASP A 15 42.65 8.35 -34.92
C ASP A 15 42.00 6.99 -34.56
N PRO A 16 41.60 6.14 -35.54
CA PRO A 16 40.88 4.88 -35.27
C PRO A 16 41.75 3.73 -34.75
N THR A 17 43.06 3.92 -34.58
CA THR A 17 44.01 2.82 -34.25
C THR A 17 44.72 2.99 -32.91
N ALA A 18 44.42 4.02 -32.12
CA ALA A 18 44.93 4.18 -30.76
C ALA A 18 44.19 3.30 -29.73
N TYR A 19 44.09 2.00 -29.97
CA TYR A 19 43.60 1.00 -29.02
C TYR A 19 44.71 0.60 -28.05
N GLY A 20 45.29 1.60 -27.38
CA GLY A 20 46.47 1.46 -26.52
C GLY A 20 46.49 2.48 -25.39
N SER A 21 45.33 2.84 -24.85
CA SER A 21 45.29 3.69 -23.66
C SER A 21 45.78 2.90 -22.45
N VAL A 22 46.89 3.37 -21.87
CA VAL A 22 47.46 2.94 -20.59
C VAL A 22 46.36 2.58 -19.59
N VAL A 23 46.23 1.29 -19.27
CA VAL A 23 45.32 0.80 -18.22
C VAL A 23 45.88 1.25 -16.89
N ARG A 24 45.43 2.42 -16.41
CA ARG A 24 45.74 2.89 -15.05
C ARG A 24 45.16 1.86 -14.08
N ARG A 25 46.01 1.24 -13.25
CA ARG A 25 45.52 0.32 -12.21
C ARG A 25 44.52 1.06 -11.33
N PRO A 26 43.34 0.50 -11.05
CA PRO A 26 42.33 1.17 -10.24
C PRO A 26 42.88 1.40 -8.82
N ASP A 27 42.65 2.60 -8.28
CA ASP A 27 43.05 2.95 -6.92
C ASP A 27 42.43 1.98 -5.90
N PHE A 28 43.13 1.73 -4.79
CA PHE A 28 42.70 0.76 -3.76
C PHE A 28 41.28 1.02 -3.25
N GLY A 29 40.88 2.30 -3.10
CA GLY A 29 39.52 2.68 -2.72
C GLY A 29 38.46 2.32 -3.76
N VAL A 30 38.78 2.43 -5.05
CA VAL A 30 37.89 2.05 -6.16
C VAL A 30 37.68 0.54 -6.17
N ILE A 31 38.75 -0.24 -5.92
CA ILE A 31 38.70 -1.70 -5.86
C ILE A 31 37.76 -2.15 -4.73
N ILE A 32 37.97 -1.66 -3.50
CA ILE A 32 37.12 -2.01 -2.36
C ILE A 32 35.66 -1.67 -2.66
N THR A 33 35.41 -0.47 -3.15
CA THR A 33 34.07 0.01 -3.44
C THR A 33 33.39 -0.84 -4.51
N ALA A 34 34.10 -1.20 -5.57
CA ALA A 34 33.57 -2.09 -6.61
C ALA A 34 33.22 -3.47 -6.06
N ILE A 35 34.08 -4.08 -5.23
CA ILE A 35 33.83 -5.38 -4.60
C ILE A 35 32.58 -5.34 -3.72
N LEU A 36 32.46 -4.31 -2.86
CA LEU A 36 31.31 -4.15 -1.98
C LEU A 36 30.00 -4.01 -2.77
N ASN A 37 30.00 -3.22 -3.85
CA ASN A 37 28.82 -3.08 -4.72
C ASN A 37 28.50 -4.39 -5.45
N ILE A 38 29.49 -5.15 -5.92
CA ILE A 38 29.26 -6.46 -6.56
C ILE A 38 28.56 -7.41 -5.58
N ILE A 39 29.07 -7.52 -4.35
CA ILE A 39 28.48 -8.37 -3.30
C ILE A 39 27.05 -7.90 -3.01
N PHE A 40 26.84 -6.60 -2.84
CA PHE A 40 25.54 -6.03 -2.55
C PHE A 40 24.52 -6.29 -3.68
N TYR A 41 24.85 -5.95 -4.93
CA TYR A 41 23.95 -6.13 -6.05
C TYR A 41 23.66 -7.59 -6.37
N THR A 42 24.65 -8.48 -6.18
CA THR A 42 24.45 -9.92 -6.30
C THR A 42 23.47 -10.43 -5.24
N SER A 43 23.63 -9.99 -3.99
CA SER A 43 22.72 -10.34 -2.90
C SER A 43 21.29 -9.86 -3.16
N VAL A 44 21.13 -8.60 -3.61
CA VAL A 44 19.84 -8.03 -4.02
C VAL A 44 19.22 -8.84 -5.16
N MET A 45 20.01 -9.21 -6.17
CA MET A 45 19.54 -10.00 -7.31
C MET A 45 19.03 -11.38 -6.87
N LEU A 46 19.80 -12.12 -6.08
CA LEU A 46 19.44 -13.48 -5.64
C LEU A 46 18.20 -13.49 -4.71
N LEU A 47 18.18 -12.61 -3.71
CA LEU A 47 17.06 -12.49 -2.77
C LEU A 47 15.80 -11.95 -3.46
N GLY A 48 15.98 -10.99 -4.36
CA GLY A 48 14.88 -10.37 -5.09
C GLY A 48 14.23 -11.29 -6.11
N ILE A 49 15.02 -12.03 -6.89
CA ILE A 49 14.49 -12.98 -7.87
C ILE A 49 13.72 -14.09 -7.15
N SER A 50 14.32 -14.72 -6.14
CA SER A 50 13.68 -15.81 -5.39
C SER A 50 12.42 -15.35 -4.66
N GLY A 51 12.50 -14.25 -3.91
CA GLY A 51 11.41 -13.75 -3.09
C GLY A 51 10.22 -13.21 -3.90
N ASN A 52 10.47 -12.40 -4.93
CA ASN A 52 9.38 -11.84 -5.74
C ASN A 52 8.74 -12.88 -6.65
N SER A 53 9.50 -13.88 -7.14
CA SER A 53 8.93 -15.03 -7.85
C SER A 53 7.96 -15.82 -6.99
N LEU A 54 8.28 -16.01 -5.69
CA LEU A 54 7.38 -16.67 -4.74
C LEU A 54 6.08 -15.88 -4.55
N ILE A 55 6.15 -14.55 -4.42
CA ILE A 55 4.96 -13.70 -4.33
C ILE A 55 4.10 -13.84 -5.58
N LEU A 56 4.70 -13.73 -6.77
CA LEU A 56 3.99 -13.86 -8.04
C LEU A 56 3.33 -15.22 -8.18
N ARG A 57 4.00 -16.30 -7.78
CA ARG A 57 3.44 -17.65 -7.79
C ARG A 57 2.25 -17.77 -6.84
N VAL A 58 2.41 -17.39 -5.57
CA VAL A 58 1.36 -17.51 -4.53
C VAL A 58 0.13 -16.65 -4.83
N TYR A 59 0.32 -15.42 -5.30
CA TYR A 59 -0.80 -14.52 -5.63
C TYR A 59 -1.30 -14.72 -7.07
N GLY A 60 -0.51 -15.29 -7.97
CA GLY A 60 -0.88 -15.65 -9.33
C GLY A 60 -1.82 -16.85 -9.40
N SER A 61 -1.64 -17.83 -8.51
CA SER A 61 -2.54 -18.99 -8.39
C SER A 61 -3.91 -18.65 -7.77
N LYS A 62 -4.16 -17.38 -7.43
CA LYS A 62 -5.40 -16.94 -6.78
C LYS A 62 -6.21 -16.01 -7.68
N PRO A 63 -7.56 -16.10 -7.68
CA PRO A 63 -8.39 -15.15 -8.40
C PRO A 63 -8.19 -13.72 -7.89
N GLN A 64 -8.12 -12.76 -8.82
CA GLN A 64 -7.80 -11.34 -8.57
C GLN A 64 -9.00 -10.57 -8.01
N LYS A 65 -9.48 -10.94 -6.82
CA LYS A 65 -10.75 -10.43 -6.28
C LYS A 65 -10.66 -9.01 -5.69
N THR A 66 -9.47 -8.52 -5.33
CA THR A 66 -9.29 -7.23 -4.65
C THR A 66 -8.22 -6.37 -5.31
N SER A 67 -8.34 -5.05 -5.17
CA SER A 67 -7.33 -4.08 -5.60
C SER A 67 -5.96 -4.35 -4.95
N THR A 68 -5.94 -4.74 -3.67
CA THR A 68 -4.73 -5.21 -2.99
C THR A 68 -3.98 -6.30 -3.77
N HIS A 69 -4.68 -7.33 -4.27
CA HIS A 69 -4.04 -8.43 -5.01
C HIS A 69 -3.44 -7.96 -6.34
N VAL A 70 -4.05 -6.95 -6.98
CA VAL A 70 -3.52 -6.35 -8.21
C VAL A 70 -2.25 -5.56 -7.88
N LEU A 71 -2.29 -4.70 -6.86
CA LEU A 71 -1.13 -3.89 -6.48
C LEU A 71 0.05 -4.73 -5.97
N ILE A 72 -0.19 -5.75 -5.14
CA ILE A 72 0.89 -6.63 -4.64
C ILE A 72 1.58 -7.36 -5.79
N ARG A 73 0.83 -7.86 -6.79
CA ARG A 73 1.42 -8.53 -7.95
C ARG A 73 2.11 -7.56 -8.89
N GLY A 74 1.54 -6.37 -9.10
CA GLY A 74 2.18 -5.31 -9.86
C GLY A 74 3.54 -4.95 -9.26
N LEU A 75 3.57 -4.67 -7.96
CA LEU A 75 4.80 -4.37 -7.23
C LEU A 75 5.82 -5.51 -7.34
N ALA A 76 5.41 -6.76 -7.07
CA ALA A 76 6.31 -7.91 -7.18
C ALA A 76 6.87 -8.13 -8.60
N TRP A 77 6.11 -7.82 -9.65
CA TRP A 77 6.60 -7.90 -11.03
C TRP A 77 7.66 -6.84 -11.32
N PHE A 78 7.43 -5.59 -10.88
CA PHE A 78 8.41 -4.52 -11.03
C PHE A 78 9.65 -4.74 -10.16
N ASP A 79 9.50 -5.19 -8.92
CA ASP A 79 10.63 -5.53 -8.06
C ASP A 79 11.47 -6.67 -8.65
N LEU A 80 10.82 -7.70 -9.20
CA LEU A 80 11.49 -8.80 -9.90
C LEU A 80 12.29 -8.29 -11.09
N MET A 81 11.69 -7.44 -11.94
CA MET A 81 12.37 -6.81 -13.06
C MET A 81 13.54 -5.93 -12.60
N ALA A 82 13.35 -5.17 -11.52
CA ALA A 82 14.39 -4.33 -10.90
C ALA A 82 15.60 -5.15 -10.47
N CYS A 83 15.36 -6.35 -9.93
CA CYS A 83 16.37 -7.27 -9.45
C CYS A 83 17.07 -7.98 -10.61
N ALA A 84 16.33 -8.40 -11.64
CA ALA A 84 16.91 -9.00 -12.84
C ALA A 84 17.85 -8.03 -13.59
N LEU A 85 17.45 -6.76 -13.71
CA LEU A 85 18.29 -5.72 -14.33
C LEU A 85 19.54 -5.37 -13.51
N ARG A 86 19.75 -5.94 -12.31
CA ARG A 86 20.97 -5.71 -11.52
C ARG A 86 22.22 -6.29 -12.14
N ILE A 87 22.09 -7.27 -13.02
CA ILE A 87 23.21 -7.83 -13.77
C ILE A 87 24.04 -6.75 -14.47
N HIS A 88 23.39 -5.68 -14.94
CA HIS A 88 24.05 -4.50 -15.50
C HIS A 88 24.96 -3.79 -14.50
N ASN A 89 24.48 -3.55 -13.27
CA ASN A 89 25.27 -2.88 -12.23
C ASN A 89 26.46 -3.73 -11.80
N ILE A 90 26.25 -5.06 -11.68
CA ILE A 90 27.32 -6.01 -11.37
C ILE A 90 28.39 -5.96 -12.46
N ALA A 91 28.00 -6.05 -13.72
CA ALA A 91 28.94 -6.02 -14.84
C ALA A 91 29.64 -4.67 -15.00
N TYR A 92 29.02 -3.55 -14.63
CA TYR A 92 29.68 -2.25 -14.54
C TYR A 92 30.84 -2.26 -13.54
N HIS A 93 30.61 -2.75 -12.32
CA HIS A 93 31.66 -2.81 -11.30
C HIS A 93 32.75 -3.84 -11.63
N VAL A 94 32.40 -4.96 -12.28
CA VAL A 94 33.38 -5.92 -12.78
C VAL A 94 34.24 -5.32 -13.90
N ALA A 95 33.63 -4.60 -14.84
CA ALA A 95 34.37 -3.92 -15.90
C ALA A 95 35.31 -2.85 -15.34
N ALA A 96 34.88 -2.10 -14.31
CA ALA A 96 35.72 -1.15 -13.60
C ALA A 96 36.94 -1.83 -12.94
N LEU A 97 36.78 -3.00 -12.33
CA LEU A 97 37.90 -3.79 -11.77
C LEU A 97 38.88 -4.27 -12.85
N LEU A 98 38.37 -4.60 -14.03
CA LEU A 98 39.16 -5.08 -15.16
C LEU A 98 39.75 -3.95 -16.01
N GLY A 99 39.45 -2.68 -15.68
CA GLY A 99 39.85 -1.52 -16.49
C GLY A 99 39.27 -1.53 -17.90
N ARG A 100 38.08 -2.13 -18.10
CA ARG A 100 37.43 -2.27 -19.40
C ARG A 100 36.24 -1.32 -19.55
N GLN A 101 36.08 -0.79 -20.76
CA GLN A 101 34.90 -0.05 -21.16
C GLN A 101 33.76 -1.04 -21.51
N LEU A 102 32.53 -0.69 -21.14
CA LEU A 102 31.35 -1.50 -21.46
C LEU A 102 30.77 -1.13 -22.83
N PRO A 103 30.22 -2.11 -23.58
CA PRO A 103 29.63 -1.86 -24.89
C PRO A 103 28.34 -1.02 -24.80
N ILE A 104 27.94 -0.37 -25.90
CA ILE A 104 26.77 0.53 -25.98
C ILE A 104 25.45 -0.12 -25.49
N PHE A 105 25.28 -1.44 -25.63
CA PHE A 105 24.15 -2.19 -25.07
C PHE A 105 23.97 -2.00 -23.55
N PHE A 106 25.05 -1.69 -22.83
CA PHE A 106 24.99 -1.34 -21.40
C PHE A 106 24.23 -0.04 -21.14
N ILE A 107 24.26 0.93 -22.05
CA ILE A 107 23.55 2.21 -21.88
C ILE A 107 22.03 1.97 -21.86
N ALA A 108 21.51 1.16 -22.79
CA ALA A 108 20.09 0.82 -22.83
C ALA A 108 19.62 0.12 -21.54
N THR A 109 20.45 -0.79 -21.00
CA THR A 109 20.16 -1.47 -19.73
C THR A 109 20.31 -0.56 -18.51
N THR A 110 21.21 0.42 -18.52
CA THR A 110 21.27 1.49 -17.50
C THR A 110 19.97 2.29 -17.49
N LEU A 111 19.49 2.73 -18.65
CA LEU A 111 18.25 3.51 -18.77
C LEU A 111 17.05 2.69 -18.29
N ALA A 112 16.95 1.43 -18.72
CA ALA A 112 15.92 0.51 -18.25
C ALA A 112 15.93 0.33 -16.73
N SER A 113 17.12 0.21 -16.12
CA SER A 113 17.26 0.09 -14.67
C SER A 113 16.82 1.33 -13.89
N THR A 114 16.78 2.48 -14.56
CA THR A 114 16.35 3.76 -13.98
C THR A 114 14.84 3.89 -13.93
N ILE A 115 14.10 3.25 -14.84
CA ILE A 115 12.62 3.25 -14.86
C ILE A 115 12.06 2.60 -13.60
N THR A 116 12.68 1.53 -13.12
CA THR A 116 12.09 0.70 -12.07
C THR A 116 11.96 1.40 -10.71
N PRO A 117 12.96 2.17 -10.22
CA PRO A 117 12.79 3.04 -9.06
C PRO A 117 11.60 4.01 -9.18
N TYR A 118 11.39 4.66 -10.34
CA TYR A 118 10.22 5.55 -10.53
C TYR A 118 8.90 4.81 -10.39
N THR A 119 8.75 3.67 -11.08
CA THR A 119 7.51 2.88 -10.98
C THR A 119 7.25 2.43 -9.54
N SER A 120 8.30 1.99 -8.84
CA SER A 120 8.20 1.50 -7.45
C SER A 120 7.72 2.59 -6.49
N VAL A 121 8.16 3.83 -6.68
CA VAL A 121 7.70 4.97 -5.89
C VAL A 121 6.23 5.28 -6.13
N VAL A 122 5.81 5.37 -7.39
CA VAL A 122 4.40 5.61 -7.72
C VAL A 122 3.50 4.51 -7.16
N LEU A 123 3.91 3.24 -7.28
CA LEU A 123 3.19 2.10 -6.73
C LEU A 123 3.14 2.11 -5.20
N THR A 124 4.20 2.56 -4.53
CA THR A 124 4.21 2.72 -3.07
C THR A 124 3.20 3.77 -2.61
N GLY A 125 3.14 4.92 -3.31
CA GLY A 125 2.10 5.92 -3.08
C GLY A 125 0.69 5.38 -3.32
N ALA A 126 0.50 4.59 -4.39
CA ALA A 126 -0.78 3.97 -4.70
C ALA A 126 -1.23 2.95 -3.64
N ILE A 127 -0.30 2.20 -3.06
CA ILE A 127 -0.56 1.31 -1.93
C ILE A 127 -1.02 2.11 -0.70
N ALA A 128 -0.41 3.27 -0.44
CA ALA A 128 -0.85 4.15 0.65
C ALA A 128 -2.28 4.68 0.43
N VAL A 129 -2.61 5.11 -0.79
CA VAL A 129 -3.98 5.54 -1.16
C VAL A 129 -4.98 4.40 -1.03
N GLU A 130 -4.61 3.19 -1.49
CA GLU A 130 -5.45 2.00 -1.35
C GLU A 130 -5.72 1.64 0.11
N ARG A 131 -4.75 1.87 1.00
CA ARG A 131 -4.98 1.70 2.44
C ARG A 131 -5.89 2.75 3.03
N TYR A 132 -5.70 4.01 2.66
CA TYR A 132 -6.62 5.07 3.04
C TYR A 132 -8.05 4.72 2.62
N ASP A 133 -8.25 4.25 1.39
CA ASP A 133 -9.57 3.87 0.87
C ASP A 133 -10.18 2.69 1.65
N CYS A 134 -9.39 1.65 1.93
CA CYS A 134 -9.84 0.48 2.67
C CYS A 134 -10.23 0.77 4.13
N VAL A 135 -9.49 1.65 4.82
CA VAL A 135 -9.66 1.92 6.25
C VAL A 135 -10.60 3.10 6.49
N CYS A 136 -10.42 4.20 5.75
CA CYS A 136 -11.18 5.43 5.97
C CYS A 136 -12.49 5.47 5.16
N ARG A 137 -12.63 4.66 4.10
CA ARG A 137 -13.82 4.64 3.23
C ARG A 137 -14.35 3.23 2.93
N PRO A 138 -14.65 2.40 3.96
CA PRO A 138 -15.03 1.01 3.75
C PRO A 138 -16.29 0.80 2.89
N ARG A 139 -17.24 1.76 2.92
CA ARG A 139 -18.51 1.70 2.15
C ARG A 139 -18.47 2.38 0.78
N ARG A 140 -17.46 3.19 0.49
CA ARG A 140 -17.35 3.99 -0.75
C ARG A 140 -15.95 3.86 -1.36
N ARG A 141 -15.52 2.62 -1.57
CA ARG A 141 -14.18 2.32 -2.07
C ARG A 141 -13.99 2.87 -3.48
N LEU A 142 -13.01 3.75 -3.63
CA LEU A 142 -12.58 4.31 -4.91
C LEU A 142 -11.76 3.31 -5.73
N LEU A 143 -10.91 2.51 -5.07
CA LEU A 143 -9.99 1.59 -5.72
C LEU A 143 -10.58 0.18 -5.83
N ASN A 144 -11.09 -0.13 -7.01
CA ASN A 144 -11.49 -1.47 -7.41
C ASN A 144 -10.38 -2.15 -8.26
N PRO A 145 -10.46 -3.47 -8.52
CA PRO A 145 -9.42 -4.18 -9.28
C PRO A 145 -9.16 -3.61 -10.68
N ARG A 146 -10.18 -3.10 -11.38
CA ARG A 146 -10.02 -2.51 -12.73
C ARG A 146 -9.20 -1.21 -12.66
N ARG A 147 -9.57 -0.30 -11.75
CA ARG A 147 -8.83 0.95 -11.51
C ARG A 147 -7.41 0.68 -11.01
N ALA A 148 -7.20 -0.34 -10.19
CA ALA A 148 -5.86 -0.73 -9.76
C ALA A 148 -4.99 -1.22 -10.93
N LYS A 149 -5.54 -1.97 -11.90
CA LYS A 149 -4.80 -2.37 -13.11
C LYS A 149 -4.42 -1.15 -13.97
N LEU A 150 -5.37 -0.24 -14.17
CA LEU A 150 -5.12 0.99 -14.92
C LEU A 150 -4.06 1.85 -14.22
N LEU A 151 -4.08 1.91 -12.89
CA LEU A 151 -3.06 2.60 -12.11
C LEU A 151 -1.68 1.97 -12.32
N VAL A 152 -1.57 0.64 -12.24
CA VAL A 152 -0.28 -0.06 -12.46
C VAL A 152 0.25 0.21 -13.87
N LEU A 153 -0.61 0.13 -14.89
CA LEU A 153 -0.21 0.43 -16.27
C LEU A 153 0.20 1.90 -16.45
N GLY A 154 -0.61 2.83 -15.93
CA GLY A 154 -0.33 4.26 -15.98
C GLY A 154 0.96 4.63 -15.24
N SER A 155 1.27 3.96 -14.12
CA SER A 155 2.52 4.17 -13.38
C SER A 155 3.74 3.79 -14.19
N CYS A 156 3.66 2.74 -15.02
CA CYS A 156 4.73 2.33 -15.91
C CYS A 156 4.96 3.39 -17.00
N LEU A 157 3.89 3.83 -17.66
CA LEU A 157 3.98 4.86 -18.71
C LEU A 157 4.52 6.19 -18.17
N GLY A 158 4.03 6.60 -16.99
CA GLY A 158 4.54 7.78 -16.29
C GLY A 158 6.01 7.67 -15.91
N ALA A 159 6.46 6.49 -15.47
CA ALA A 159 7.87 6.25 -15.16
C ALA A 159 8.78 6.32 -16.40
N VAL A 160 8.34 5.79 -17.54
CA VAL A 160 9.06 5.92 -18.81
C VAL A 160 9.21 7.40 -19.19
N ALA A 161 8.13 8.17 -19.13
CA ALA A 161 8.17 9.61 -19.40
C ALA A 161 9.07 10.36 -18.41
N GLY A 162 9.02 10.00 -17.12
CA GLY A 162 9.84 10.62 -16.10
C GLY A 162 11.34 10.32 -16.21
N CYS A 163 11.72 9.25 -16.91
CA CYS A 163 13.12 8.94 -17.21
C CYS A 163 13.70 9.77 -18.37
N ILE A 164 12.88 10.48 -19.16
CA ILE A 164 13.35 11.21 -20.35
C ILE A 164 14.45 12.23 -20.00
N PRO A 165 14.29 13.12 -18.98
CA PRO A 165 15.34 14.08 -18.63
C PRO A 165 16.66 13.40 -18.24
N TYR A 166 16.59 12.29 -17.53
CA TYR A 166 17.78 11.50 -17.16
C TYR A 166 18.45 10.86 -18.37
N ALA A 167 17.66 10.32 -19.30
CA ALA A 167 18.18 9.78 -20.55
C ALA A 167 18.89 10.85 -21.38
N VAL A 168 18.29 12.05 -21.49
CA VAL A 168 18.90 13.21 -22.17
C VAL A 168 20.21 13.60 -21.48
N ALA A 169 20.24 13.70 -20.15
CA ALA A 169 21.46 14.02 -19.40
C ALA A 169 22.57 12.98 -19.55
N LYS A 170 22.22 11.70 -19.79
CA LYS A 170 23.19 10.63 -20.04
C LYS A 170 23.75 10.63 -21.46
N ILE A 171 22.94 10.99 -22.46
CA ILE A 171 23.36 11.03 -23.87
C ILE A 171 24.11 12.35 -24.17
N PHE A 172 23.61 13.46 -23.64
CA PHE A 172 24.15 14.81 -23.82
C PHE A 172 24.53 15.40 -22.45
N PRO A 173 25.68 15.00 -21.88
CA PRO A 173 26.10 15.46 -20.57
C PRO A 173 26.48 16.94 -20.61
N SER A 174 25.68 17.76 -19.94
CA SER A 174 25.98 19.16 -19.64
C SER A 174 25.56 19.45 -18.19
N PRO A 175 26.18 20.42 -17.49
CA PRO A 175 25.77 20.78 -16.14
C PRO A 175 24.27 21.09 -16.04
N THR A 176 23.73 21.78 -17.04
CA THR A 176 22.31 22.13 -17.14
C THR A 176 21.42 20.90 -17.32
N THR A 177 21.77 19.97 -18.22
CA THR A 177 20.96 18.76 -18.44
C THR A 177 20.96 17.84 -17.22
N ILE A 178 22.09 17.70 -16.51
CA ILE A 178 22.20 16.90 -15.30
C ILE A 178 21.39 17.53 -14.15
N LYS A 179 21.50 18.84 -13.95
CA LYS A 179 20.70 19.56 -12.95
C LYS A 179 19.20 19.40 -13.20
N THR A 180 18.74 19.68 -14.42
CA THR A 180 17.33 19.53 -14.79
C THR A 180 16.85 18.10 -14.61
N ALA A 181 17.68 17.11 -14.94
CA ALA A 181 17.35 15.71 -14.67
C ALA A 181 17.14 15.47 -13.18
N LEU A 182 18.09 15.86 -12.32
CA LEU A 182 18.03 15.70 -10.86
C LEU A 182 16.79 16.37 -10.24
N GLU A 183 16.49 17.61 -10.62
CA GLU A 183 15.28 18.32 -10.17
C GLU A 183 14.01 17.58 -10.58
N PHE A 184 13.93 17.14 -11.83
CA PHE A 184 12.79 16.37 -12.34
C PHE A 184 12.62 15.05 -11.61
N GLN A 185 13.72 14.38 -11.20
CA GLN A 185 13.63 13.16 -10.40
C GLN A 185 12.99 13.46 -9.04
N LEU A 186 13.36 14.57 -8.40
CA LEU A 186 12.95 14.91 -7.04
C LEU A 186 11.43 15.16 -6.90
N ILE A 187 10.81 15.80 -7.88
CA ILE A 187 9.39 16.21 -7.86
C ILE A 187 8.42 15.04 -7.55
N PRO A 188 8.39 13.94 -8.33
CA PRO A 188 7.48 12.83 -8.08
C PRO A 188 7.75 12.14 -6.73
N TYR A 189 9.00 12.14 -6.25
CA TYR A 189 9.33 11.60 -4.93
C TYR A 189 8.70 12.43 -3.81
N VAL A 190 8.89 13.75 -3.82
CA VAL A 190 8.28 14.65 -2.83
C VAL A 190 6.76 14.53 -2.85
N ALA A 191 6.16 14.48 -4.05
CA ALA A 191 4.72 14.28 -4.19
C ALA A 191 4.25 12.98 -3.54
N VAL A 192 4.94 11.86 -3.78
CA VAL A 192 4.58 10.57 -3.16
C VAL A 192 4.78 10.57 -1.65
N LEU A 193 5.82 11.23 -1.14
CA LEU A 193 6.02 11.37 0.31
C LEU A 193 4.87 12.11 0.98
N LEU A 194 4.42 13.21 0.37
CA LEU A 194 3.25 13.95 0.85
C LEU A 194 1.98 13.08 0.82
N VAL A 195 1.77 12.32 -0.26
CA VAL A 195 0.64 11.39 -0.37
C VAL A 195 0.70 10.32 0.72
N ILE A 196 1.86 9.71 0.95
CA ILE A 196 2.07 8.70 2.01
C ILE A 196 1.78 9.31 3.38
N ALA A 197 2.36 10.48 3.68
CA ALA A 197 2.19 11.16 4.96
C ALA A 197 0.71 11.49 5.24
N VAL A 198 0.02 12.08 4.26
CA VAL A 198 -1.41 12.41 4.37
C VAL A 198 -2.26 11.13 4.52
N CYS A 199 -2.05 10.13 3.68
CA CYS A 199 -2.82 8.88 3.73
C CYS A 199 -2.68 8.18 5.08
N TYR A 200 -1.45 7.98 5.56
CA TYR A 200 -1.23 7.30 6.84
C TYR A 200 -1.63 8.14 8.05
N GLY A 201 -1.47 9.47 7.99
CA GLY A 201 -2.01 10.37 9.00
C GLY A 201 -3.52 10.20 9.17
N ARG A 202 -4.27 10.17 8.05
CA ARG A 202 -5.73 9.94 8.06
C ARG A 202 -6.11 8.52 8.51
N VAL A 203 -5.36 7.50 8.09
CA VAL A 203 -5.54 6.10 8.53
C VAL A 203 -5.36 5.99 10.05
N TYR A 204 -4.29 6.57 10.58
CA TYR A 204 -4.00 6.56 12.02
C TYR A 204 -5.09 7.26 12.82
N GLN A 205 -5.51 8.45 12.39
CA GLN A 205 -6.61 9.20 13.02
C GLN A 205 -7.89 8.38 13.05
N THR A 206 -8.24 7.72 11.94
CA THR A 206 -9.45 6.89 11.83
C THR A 206 -9.38 5.70 12.79
N ILE A 207 -8.26 4.99 12.84
CA ILE A 207 -8.06 3.87 13.77
C ILE A 207 -8.18 4.34 15.23
N ARG A 208 -7.56 5.47 15.59
CA ARG A 208 -7.65 6.04 16.95
C ARG A 208 -9.09 6.40 17.32
N LYS A 209 -9.87 6.98 16.39
CA LYS A 209 -11.29 7.28 16.60
C LYS A 209 -12.10 6.01 16.87
N HIS A 210 -11.92 4.96 16.07
CA HIS A 210 -12.60 3.68 16.30
C HIS A 210 -12.25 3.06 17.65
N LEU A 211 -10.98 3.10 18.07
CA LEU A 211 -10.58 2.59 19.39
C LEU A 211 -11.19 3.38 20.54
N LYS A 212 -11.28 4.71 20.42
CA LYS A 212 -11.92 5.55 21.43
C LYS A 212 -13.41 5.22 21.56
N ILE A 213 -14.12 5.06 20.43
CA ILE A 213 -15.54 4.68 20.42
C ILE A 213 -15.75 3.28 21.02
N SER A 214 -14.91 2.29 20.66
CA SER A 214 -15.00 0.95 21.23
C SER A 214 -14.71 0.93 22.74
N ALA A 215 -13.77 1.75 23.22
CA ALA A 215 -13.49 1.88 24.65
C ALA A 215 -14.70 2.49 25.39
N LEU A 216 -15.28 3.57 24.86
CA LEU A 216 -16.47 4.20 25.43
C LEU A 216 -17.68 3.26 25.44
N SER A 217 -17.91 2.51 24.35
CA SER A 217 -18.97 1.51 24.28
C SER A 217 -18.76 0.38 25.30
N SER A 218 -17.52 -0.10 25.46
CA SER A 218 -17.20 -1.13 26.46
C SER A 218 -17.35 -0.62 27.91
N GLN A 219 -17.06 0.66 28.16
CA GLN A 219 -17.29 1.29 29.47
C GLN A 219 -18.78 1.43 29.76
N GLY A 220 -19.59 1.90 28.80
CA GLY A 220 -21.05 2.00 28.95
C GLY A 220 -21.73 0.64 29.19
N LEU A 221 -21.23 -0.42 28.54
CA LEU A 221 -21.67 -1.79 28.81
C LEU A 221 -21.30 -2.27 30.22
N ARG A 222 -20.12 -1.89 30.75
CA ARG A 222 -19.69 -2.24 32.12
C ARG A 222 -20.46 -1.48 33.19
N THR A 223 -20.76 -0.20 32.97
CA THR A 223 -21.58 0.60 33.91
C THR A 223 -23.00 0.06 34.00
N ASN A 224 -23.62 -0.28 32.86
CA ASN A 224 -24.97 -0.86 32.84
C ASN A 224 -25.02 -2.23 33.53
N ARG A 225 -24.02 -3.10 33.29
CA ARG A 225 -23.94 -4.42 33.94
C ARG A 225 -23.74 -4.32 35.46
N SER A 226 -23.05 -3.28 35.93
CA SER A 226 -22.86 -3.02 37.36
C SER A 226 -24.11 -2.43 38.02
N ALA A 227 -24.89 -1.63 37.28
CA ALA A 227 -26.20 -1.14 37.73
C ALA A 227 -27.22 -2.28 37.83
N ASP A 228 -27.28 -3.19 36.85
CA ASP A 228 -28.16 -4.37 36.89
C ASP A 228 -27.79 -5.36 38.01
N ALA A 229 -26.48 -5.53 38.28
CA ALA A 229 -26.00 -6.36 39.39
C ALA A 229 -26.36 -5.78 40.77
N ASN A 230 -26.33 -4.46 40.94
CA ASN A 230 -26.77 -3.80 42.17
C ASN A 230 -28.32 -3.77 42.30
N THR A 231 -29.04 -3.90 41.19
CA THR A 231 -30.52 -3.96 41.20
C THR A 231 -31.04 -5.37 41.56
N THR A 232 -30.23 -6.42 41.37
CA THR A 232 -30.61 -7.79 41.72
C THR A 232 -30.49 -8.11 43.22
N THR A 233 -29.85 -7.25 44.02
CA THR A 233 -29.79 -7.40 45.49
C THR A 233 -30.85 -6.60 46.24
N ARG A 234 -31.69 -5.84 45.53
CA ARG A 234 -32.74 -5.02 46.15
C ARG A 234 -34.08 -5.15 45.42
N ARG A 235 -34.55 -6.38 45.23
CA ARG A 235 -35.97 -6.63 44.92
C ARG A 235 -36.76 -6.82 46.21
N GLY A 236 -36.82 -5.72 46.95
CA GLY A 236 -37.70 -5.47 48.09
C GLY A 236 -38.05 -4.00 48.05
N ASN A 237 -39.21 -3.72 47.46
CA ASN A 237 -39.98 -2.46 47.49
C ASN A 237 -39.45 -1.21 46.76
N ASN A 238 -40.40 -0.61 46.02
CA ASN A 238 -40.56 0.80 45.62
C ASN A 238 -40.07 1.25 44.23
N SER A 239 -41.02 1.26 43.29
CA SER A 239 -41.45 2.41 42.48
C SER A 239 -40.45 3.56 42.20
N ILE A 240 -39.47 3.34 41.31
CA ILE A 240 -38.79 4.45 40.58
C ILE A 240 -38.48 3.95 39.16
N GLY A 241 -39.51 3.86 38.32
CA GLY A 241 -39.41 3.39 36.93
C GLY A 241 -39.72 4.47 35.88
N THR A 242 -39.77 5.75 36.26
CA THR A 242 -40.43 6.78 35.43
C THR A 242 -39.53 7.96 35.01
N SER A 243 -38.21 7.89 35.17
CA SER A 243 -37.33 9.06 34.89
C SER A 243 -36.29 8.88 33.78
N ILE A 244 -36.27 7.77 33.04
CA ILE A 244 -35.31 7.58 31.93
C ILE A 244 -35.97 7.69 30.55
N ASN A 245 -37.26 7.39 30.42
CA ASN A 245 -38.00 7.58 29.15
C ASN A 245 -38.30 9.06 28.84
N THR A 246 -38.25 9.94 29.84
CA THR A 246 -38.44 11.40 29.66
C THR A 246 -37.20 12.10 29.09
N LEU A 247 -35.99 11.56 29.28
CA LEU A 247 -34.75 12.10 28.69
C LEU A 247 -34.56 11.69 27.22
N ALA A 248 -35.09 10.53 26.81
CA ALA A 248 -35.10 10.13 25.40
C ALA A 248 -36.14 10.91 24.57
N ALA A 249 -37.23 11.38 25.20
CA ALA A 249 -38.25 12.21 24.55
C ALA A 249 -37.85 13.68 24.37
N GLN A 250 -36.91 14.20 25.18
CA GLN A 250 -36.45 15.60 25.11
C GLN A 250 -35.31 15.85 24.11
N ILE A 251 -34.75 14.81 23.48
CA ILE A 251 -33.73 14.97 22.41
C ILE A 251 -34.37 14.90 21.00
N SER A 252 -35.66 14.56 20.90
CA SER A 252 -36.38 14.50 19.61
C SER A 252 -37.28 15.71 19.31
N THR A 253 -37.14 16.84 20.02
CA THR A 253 -37.95 18.05 19.79
C THR A 253 -37.15 19.32 19.52
N ASP A 254 -35.99 19.19 18.87
CA ASP A 254 -35.19 20.35 18.46
C ASP A 254 -34.74 20.27 16.98
N THR A 255 -35.65 19.96 16.05
CA THR A 255 -35.48 20.35 14.63
C THR A 255 -36.80 20.41 13.87
N GLU A 256 -37.79 21.17 14.35
CA GLU A 256 -38.88 21.61 13.47
C GLU A 256 -39.43 22.97 13.92
N ARG A 257 -38.79 24.04 13.44
CA ARG A 257 -39.39 25.38 13.36
C ARG A 257 -38.57 26.28 12.42
N VAL A 258 -38.67 26.05 11.12
CA VAL A 258 -38.87 27.13 10.11
C VAL A 258 -39.66 26.53 8.95
N SER A 259 -40.89 27.00 8.80
CA SER A 259 -41.81 26.73 7.71
C SER A 259 -41.38 27.48 6.44
N GLY A 260 -41.58 26.89 5.25
CA GLY A 260 -41.79 27.68 4.04
C GLY A 260 -41.22 27.16 2.71
N ARG A 261 -42.08 26.44 1.98
CA ARG A 261 -42.26 26.43 0.50
C ARG A 261 -41.39 25.55 -0.43
N LEU A 262 -42.16 24.74 -1.17
CA LEU A 262 -42.03 24.23 -2.56
C LEU A 262 -41.38 22.84 -2.76
N GLN A 263 -42.26 21.88 -3.10
CA GLN A 263 -42.04 20.57 -3.72
C GLN A 263 -41.63 20.69 -5.23
N PRO A 264 -41.46 19.58 -6.00
CA PRO A 264 -40.70 18.35 -5.76
C PRO A 264 -39.85 17.94 -6.99
N SER A 265 -38.90 17.01 -6.86
CA SER A 265 -38.67 15.99 -7.92
C SER A 265 -37.69 14.87 -7.55
N SER A 266 -38.18 13.65 -7.83
CA SER A 266 -37.50 12.43 -8.26
C SER A 266 -36.49 11.70 -7.34
N SER A 267 -37.00 10.53 -6.90
CA SER A 267 -36.41 9.19 -6.96
C SER A 267 -35.26 8.82 -6.01
N SER A 268 -35.63 8.17 -4.91
CA SER A 268 -34.83 7.11 -4.29
C SER A 268 -35.71 5.90 -4.02
N ASN A 269 -35.52 4.85 -4.83
CA ASN A 269 -36.01 3.51 -4.53
C ASN A 269 -35.26 2.98 -3.30
N THR A 270 -35.98 2.67 -2.23
CA THR A 270 -35.52 1.68 -1.26
C THR A 270 -36.71 0.85 -0.83
N LEU A 271 -36.70 -0.42 -1.26
CA LEU A 271 -37.64 -1.46 -0.87
C LEU A 271 -37.71 -1.54 0.66
N VAL A 272 -38.89 -1.28 1.21
CA VAL A 272 -39.30 -1.82 2.51
C VAL A 272 -40.22 -2.97 2.20
N VAL A 273 -39.78 -4.19 2.54
CA VAL A 273 -40.61 -5.39 2.54
C VAL A 273 -41.64 -5.21 3.65
N ALA A 274 -42.87 -4.85 3.27
CA ALA A 274 -44.02 -4.85 4.15
C ALA A 274 -44.64 -6.25 4.15
N VAL A 275 -44.61 -6.90 5.31
CA VAL A 275 -45.46 -8.04 5.63
C VAL A 275 -46.89 -7.51 5.72
N VAL A 276 -47.72 -7.85 4.74
CA VAL A 276 -49.15 -7.54 4.73
C VAL A 276 -49.88 -8.66 5.48
N ALA A 277 -50.41 -8.32 6.65
CA ALA A 277 -51.56 -8.99 7.24
C ALA A 277 -52.79 -8.14 6.89
N GLY A 278 -53.67 -8.66 6.02
CA GLY A 278 -54.90 -7.97 5.63
C GLY A 278 -56.01 -8.13 6.66
N PRO A 279 -57.03 -7.26 6.64
CA PRO A 279 -58.35 -7.57 7.15
C PRO A 279 -59.38 -7.75 6.02
N SER A 280 -60.36 -8.60 6.35
CA SER A 280 -61.43 -9.20 5.55
C SER A 280 -62.52 -8.21 5.08
N THR A 281 -63.20 -8.53 3.96
CA THR A 281 -64.67 -8.40 3.80
C THR A 281 -65.21 -9.07 2.52
N SER A 282 -66.34 -9.80 2.67
CA SER A 282 -67.46 -10.07 1.71
C SER A 282 -67.16 -10.83 0.39
N THR A 283 -67.95 -11.79 -0.15
CA THR A 283 -69.35 -12.24 0.04
C THR A 283 -69.62 -13.49 -0.85
N THR A 284 -70.32 -14.51 -0.31
CA THR A 284 -71.32 -15.43 -0.96
C THR A 284 -70.84 -16.46 -2.04
N PRO A 285 -71.67 -17.47 -2.45
CA PRO A 285 -71.75 -18.81 -1.84
C PRO A 285 -71.66 -19.97 -2.87
N THR A 286 -71.46 -21.23 -2.47
CA THR A 286 -72.23 -22.43 -2.91
C THR A 286 -71.54 -23.77 -2.55
N ASP A 287 -72.39 -24.63 -1.98
CA ASP A 287 -72.55 -26.07 -2.20
C ASP A 287 -71.58 -27.14 -1.67
N ALA A 288 -72.27 -28.16 -1.14
CA ALA A 288 -71.95 -29.58 -1.04
C ALA A 288 -71.16 -30.08 0.19
N ALA A 289 -71.94 -30.44 1.22
CA ALA A 289 -72.08 -31.80 1.78
C ALA A 289 -70.82 -32.61 2.15
N GLY A 290 -70.77 -33.07 3.40
CA GLY A 290 -69.98 -34.23 3.79
C GLY A 290 -69.66 -34.29 5.28
N ASP A 291 -70.60 -34.79 6.07
CA ASP A 291 -70.41 -35.27 7.44
C ASP A 291 -69.24 -36.26 7.56
N LEU A 292 -68.49 -36.21 8.67
CA LEU A 292 -68.17 -37.35 9.56
C LEU A 292 -67.22 -36.92 10.70
N GLN A 293 -67.84 -36.61 11.84
CA GLN A 293 -67.61 -37.08 13.23
C GLN A 293 -66.20 -37.30 13.87
N PRO A 294 -66.13 -37.28 15.22
CA PRO A 294 -65.06 -36.65 16.00
C PRO A 294 -64.16 -37.65 16.75
N ILE A 295 -62.86 -37.33 16.93
CA ILE A 295 -62.00 -38.06 17.88
C ILE A 295 -60.95 -37.11 18.48
N GLY A 296 -60.88 -37.10 19.82
CA GLY A 296 -59.60 -37.09 20.53
C GLY A 296 -59.18 -35.81 21.22
N ARG A 297 -59.28 -35.81 22.56
CA ARG A 297 -58.43 -35.02 23.47
C ARG A 297 -56.95 -35.21 23.11
N ASP A 298 -56.15 -34.14 23.24
CA ASP A 298 -54.91 -34.12 24.03
C ASP A 298 -54.17 -32.78 23.93
N GLY A 299 -53.69 -32.29 25.07
CA GLY A 299 -52.49 -31.45 25.17
C GLY A 299 -52.66 -29.93 25.12
N GLU A 300 -52.57 -29.28 26.28
CA GLU A 300 -52.17 -27.88 26.39
C GLU A 300 -50.86 -27.63 25.62
N HIS A 301 -50.89 -26.77 24.59
CA HIS A 301 -49.70 -26.21 23.98
C HIS A 301 -49.55 -24.75 24.42
N GLN A 302 -48.69 -24.56 25.41
CA GLN A 302 -48.20 -23.26 25.87
C GLN A 302 -47.37 -22.62 24.75
N PRO A 303 -47.62 -21.37 24.32
CA PRO A 303 -46.86 -20.76 23.25
C PRO A 303 -45.44 -20.45 23.74
N ALA A 304 -44.45 -20.99 23.01
CA ALA A 304 -43.03 -20.80 23.28
C ALA A 304 -42.67 -19.31 23.28
N ILE A 305 -42.31 -18.80 24.46
CA ILE A 305 -41.68 -17.49 24.63
C ILE A 305 -40.31 -17.57 23.94
N LEU A 306 -40.17 -16.89 22.79
CA LEU A 306 -38.87 -16.64 22.17
C LEU A 306 -38.00 -15.85 23.17
N GLN A 307 -37.10 -16.55 23.86
CA GLN A 307 -36.05 -15.90 24.62
C GLN A 307 -35.17 -15.09 23.64
N PRO A 308 -34.85 -13.82 23.95
CA PRO A 308 -33.86 -13.08 23.20
C PRO A 308 -32.52 -13.81 23.32
N GLN A 309 -31.99 -14.32 22.20
CA GLN A 309 -30.62 -14.83 22.21
C GLN A 309 -29.67 -13.71 22.67
N PRO A 310 -28.72 -13.99 23.59
CA PRO A 310 -27.80 -12.97 24.06
C PRO A 310 -27.00 -12.44 22.85
N ALA A 311 -27.02 -11.12 22.69
CA ALA A 311 -26.25 -10.43 21.67
C ALA A 311 -24.79 -10.93 21.71
N LYS A 312 -24.34 -11.56 20.62
CA LYS A 312 -22.92 -11.90 20.43
C LYS A 312 -22.11 -10.63 20.65
N GLY A 313 -21.31 -10.62 21.72
CA GLY A 313 -20.48 -9.48 22.09
C GLY A 313 -19.66 -8.98 20.90
N ILE A 314 -19.56 -7.66 20.77
CA ILE A 314 -18.72 -6.94 19.82
C ILE A 314 -17.25 -7.11 20.24
N SER A 315 -16.76 -8.34 20.23
CA SER A 315 -15.36 -8.66 20.45
C SER A 315 -15.02 -9.81 19.52
N ASN A 316 -14.24 -9.47 18.49
CA ASN A 316 -13.64 -10.34 17.47
C ASN A 316 -14.41 -10.47 16.14
N ASP A 317 -14.73 -9.37 15.46
CA ASP A 317 -14.92 -9.44 14.01
C ASP A 317 -13.56 -9.79 13.35
N PRO A 318 -13.40 -11.00 12.77
CA PRO A 318 -12.14 -11.41 12.17
C PRO A 318 -11.71 -10.47 11.03
N THR A 319 -12.65 -9.78 10.38
CA THR A 319 -12.36 -8.84 9.28
C THR A 319 -11.62 -7.60 9.77
N VAL A 320 -11.99 -7.04 10.93
CA VAL A 320 -11.34 -5.87 11.54
C VAL A 320 -9.93 -6.21 12.01
N SER A 321 -9.73 -7.41 12.59
CA SER A 321 -8.40 -7.87 13.03
C SER A 321 -7.44 -8.08 11.84
N LEU A 322 -7.96 -8.55 10.70
CA LEU A 322 -7.20 -8.77 9.48
C LEU A 322 -6.83 -7.43 8.82
N GLN A 323 -7.76 -6.46 8.81
CA GLN A 323 -7.50 -5.09 8.34
C GLN A 323 -6.41 -4.41 9.16
N ARG A 324 -6.42 -4.54 10.49
CA ARG A 324 -5.40 -3.98 11.38
C ARG A 324 -4.00 -4.58 11.12
N LYS A 325 -3.92 -5.90 10.95
CA LYS A 325 -2.66 -6.61 10.62
C LYS A 325 -2.11 -6.17 9.27
N THR A 326 -2.98 -6.06 8.28
CA THR A 326 -2.60 -5.60 6.92
C THR A 326 -2.17 -4.14 6.94
N THR A 327 -2.83 -3.29 7.72
CA THR A 327 -2.45 -1.88 7.87
C THR A 327 -1.07 -1.74 8.54
N ARG A 328 -0.81 -2.53 9.59
CA ARG A 328 0.52 -2.57 10.23
C ARG A 328 1.61 -3.04 9.25
N MET A 329 1.32 -4.07 8.47
CA MET A 329 2.25 -4.56 7.44
C MET A 329 2.65 -3.46 6.47
N LEU A 330 1.69 -2.66 6.01
CA LEU A 330 1.94 -1.66 4.99
C LEU A 330 2.56 -0.38 5.55
N PHE A 331 2.24 -0.04 6.81
CA PHE A 331 3.00 0.97 7.55
C PHE A 331 4.48 0.59 7.65
N VAL A 332 4.80 -0.67 7.97
CA VAL A 332 6.19 -1.16 7.98
C VAL A 332 6.82 -1.02 6.59
N THR A 333 6.13 -1.40 5.52
CA THR A 333 6.61 -1.18 4.14
C THR A 333 6.94 0.29 3.86
N SER A 334 6.08 1.22 4.28
CA SER A 334 6.33 2.65 4.07
C SER A 334 7.49 3.19 4.92
N VAL A 335 7.68 2.71 6.15
CA VAL A 335 8.85 3.09 6.97
C VAL A 335 10.14 2.60 6.32
N VAL A 336 10.17 1.35 5.86
CA VAL A 336 11.34 0.79 5.16
C VAL A 336 11.65 1.59 3.90
N PHE A 337 10.62 1.96 3.13
CA PHE A 337 10.75 2.84 1.97
C PHE A 337 11.42 4.17 2.34
N LEU A 338 10.93 4.87 3.37
CA LEU A 338 11.52 6.16 3.79
C LEU A 338 12.99 6.03 4.18
N ILE A 339 13.34 5.02 4.97
CA ILE A 339 14.71 4.82 5.48
C ILE A 339 15.67 4.50 4.34
N THR A 340 15.27 3.61 3.44
CA THR A 340 16.13 3.16 2.34
C THR A 340 16.29 4.19 1.23
N TRP A 341 15.33 5.10 1.06
CA TRP A 341 15.41 6.19 0.08
C TRP A 341 16.15 7.44 0.59
N LEU A 342 16.23 7.62 1.91
CA LEU A 342 16.88 8.79 2.51
C LEU A 342 18.33 9.02 2.01
N PRO A 343 19.21 8.00 1.92
CA PRO A 343 20.56 8.19 1.39
C PRO A 343 20.58 8.67 -0.06
N TYR A 344 19.61 8.25 -0.88
CA TYR A 344 19.49 8.71 -2.26
C TYR A 344 19.05 10.18 -2.35
N TRP A 345 18.15 10.64 -1.48
CA TRP A 345 17.81 12.06 -1.44
C TRP A 345 18.98 12.92 -0.97
N LEU A 346 19.77 12.42 -0.02
CA LEU A 346 21.00 13.10 0.38
C LEU A 346 21.97 13.21 -0.80
N TYR A 347 22.15 12.14 -1.58
CA TYR A 347 22.94 12.17 -2.82
C TYR A 347 22.43 13.24 -3.80
N VAL A 348 21.13 13.25 -4.10
CA VAL A 348 20.54 14.25 -5.01
C VAL A 348 20.74 15.67 -4.50
N ALA A 349 20.56 15.91 -3.20
CA ALA A 349 20.76 17.23 -2.59
C ALA A 349 22.21 17.70 -2.68
N VAL A 350 23.18 16.85 -2.34
CA VAL A 350 24.61 17.13 -2.45
C VAL A 350 25.02 17.37 -3.90
N ALA A 351 24.52 16.54 -4.83
CA ALA A 351 24.77 16.69 -6.25
C ALA A 351 24.23 18.03 -6.78
N LEU A 352 22.98 18.38 -6.46
CA LEU A 352 22.38 19.67 -6.85
C LEU A 352 23.15 20.85 -6.27
N HIS A 353 23.63 20.76 -5.03
CA HIS A 353 24.42 21.82 -4.43
C HIS A 353 25.74 22.03 -5.17
N LYS A 354 26.43 20.94 -5.53
CA LYS A 354 27.64 20.98 -6.37
C LYS A 354 27.36 21.59 -7.74
N TYR A 355 26.29 21.17 -8.44
CA TYR A 355 25.91 21.73 -9.74
C TYR A 355 25.45 23.20 -9.68
N ASN A 356 25.11 23.72 -8.50
CA ASN A 356 24.82 25.13 -8.27
C ASN A 356 26.09 25.96 -7.93
N GLY A 357 27.29 25.36 -8.00
CA GLY A 357 28.56 26.05 -7.83
C GLY A 357 29.20 25.90 -6.44
N ALA A 358 28.66 25.03 -5.58
CA ALA A 358 29.32 24.73 -4.31
C ALA A 358 30.57 23.86 -4.53
N ASP A 359 31.64 24.19 -3.80
CA ASP A 359 32.88 23.40 -3.80
C ASP A 359 32.70 22.16 -2.91
N ILE A 360 32.29 21.05 -3.53
CA ILE A 360 32.09 19.75 -2.89
C ILE A 360 33.11 18.77 -3.45
N ASP A 361 33.89 18.13 -2.58
CA ASP A 361 34.86 17.09 -2.95
C ASP A 361 34.18 15.95 -3.73
N ASP A 362 34.80 15.54 -4.85
CA ASP A 362 34.34 14.41 -5.67
C ASP A 362 34.26 13.11 -4.86
N ASN A 363 35.16 12.90 -3.91
CA ASN A 363 35.15 11.73 -3.02
C ASN A 363 33.87 11.69 -2.18
N VAL A 364 33.40 12.85 -1.68
CA VAL A 364 32.15 12.93 -0.93
C VAL A 364 30.98 12.55 -1.84
N LEU A 365 30.93 13.08 -3.07
CA LEU A 365 29.88 12.76 -4.01
C LEU A 365 29.85 11.25 -4.34
N VAL A 366 31.01 10.64 -4.55
CA VAL A 366 31.16 9.19 -4.80
C VAL A 366 30.68 8.37 -3.60
N VAL A 367 31.10 8.72 -2.38
CA VAL A 367 30.66 8.01 -1.16
C VAL A 367 29.14 8.08 -1.01
N VAL A 368 28.55 9.27 -1.14
CA VAL A 368 27.09 9.44 -0.98
C VAL A 368 26.32 8.74 -2.10
N TYR A 369 26.86 8.71 -3.33
CA TYR A 369 26.32 7.90 -4.44
C TYR A 369 26.29 6.41 -4.10
N HIS A 370 27.36 5.87 -3.50
CA HIS A 370 27.38 4.47 -3.09
C HIS A 370 26.45 4.19 -1.91
N CYS A 371 26.34 5.09 -0.94
CA CYS A 371 25.33 4.99 0.13
C CYS A 371 23.90 5.00 -0.43
N ALA A 372 23.65 5.74 -1.51
CA ALA A 372 22.35 5.79 -2.16
C ALA A 372 21.88 4.42 -2.70
N SER A 373 22.80 3.48 -2.96
CA SER A 373 22.46 2.12 -3.41
C SER A 373 21.55 1.34 -2.45
N VAL A 374 21.50 1.74 -1.17
CA VAL A 374 20.60 1.16 -0.14
C VAL A 374 19.12 1.22 -0.56
N LEU A 375 18.74 2.16 -1.43
CA LEU A 375 17.37 2.26 -1.96
C LEU A 375 16.91 0.95 -2.62
N HIS A 376 17.84 0.14 -3.14
CA HIS A 376 17.55 -1.10 -3.82
C HIS A 376 17.11 -2.24 -2.90
N ILE A 377 17.28 -2.09 -1.58
CA ILE A 377 16.73 -3.02 -0.58
C ILE A 377 15.19 -3.09 -0.67
N ASN A 378 14.53 -2.02 -1.13
CA ASN A 378 13.07 -2.03 -1.34
C ASN A 378 12.60 -3.15 -2.26
N ASN A 379 13.42 -3.52 -3.23
CA ASN A 379 13.04 -4.54 -4.22
C ASN A 379 13.12 -5.96 -3.62
N VAL A 380 13.71 -6.15 -2.43
CA VAL A 380 13.88 -7.48 -1.80
C VAL A 380 13.20 -7.62 -0.46
N VAL A 381 12.81 -6.51 0.17
CA VAL A 381 12.24 -6.51 1.51
C VAL A 381 10.77 -6.94 1.53
N ASN A 382 10.05 -6.77 0.42
CA ASN A 382 8.62 -7.06 0.31
C ASN A 382 8.26 -8.52 0.67
N PRO A 383 8.95 -9.56 0.14
CA PRO A 383 8.78 -10.95 0.56
C PRO A 383 8.93 -11.17 2.07
N LEU A 384 9.92 -10.53 2.70
CA LEU A 384 10.16 -10.64 4.14
C LEU A 384 9.01 -10.01 4.94
N ILE A 385 8.56 -8.82 4.51
CA ILE A 385 7.43 -8.13 5.15
C ILE A 385 6.15 -8.98 5.06
N TYR A 386 5.85 -9.53 3.88
CA TYR A 386 4.71 -10.43 3.69
C TYR A 386 4.85 -11.70 4.52
N GLY A 387 6.05 -12.28 4.58
CA GLY A 387 6.37 -13.43 5.42
C GLY A 387 6.08 -13.16 6.90
N VAL A 388 6.60 -12.08 7.47
CA VAL A 388 6.40 -11.77 8.89
C VAL A 388 4.95 -11.39 9.19
N SER A 389 4.32 -10.62 8.30
CA SER A 389 3.07 -9.93 8.63
C SER A 389 1.80 -10.61 8.13
N ASN A 390 1.88 -11.45 7.10
CA ASN A 390 0.73 -12.12 6.49
C ASN A 390 0.76 -13.63 6.72
N ARG A 391 0.06 -14.08 7.78
CA ARG A 391 -0.02 -15.50 8.14
C ARG A 391 -0.55 -16.38 7.01
N ARG A 392 -1.49 -15.87 6.21
CA ARG A 392 -2.06 -16.60 5.07
C ARG A 392 -1.03 -16.78 3.97
N PHE A 393 -0.30 -15.71 3.64
CA PHE A 393 0.81 -15.77 2.70
C PHE A 393 1.88 -16.79 3.12
N ARG A 394 2.26 -16.85 4.40
CA ARG A 394 3.21 -17.87 4.89
C ARG A 394 2.72 -19.28 4.65
N LYS A 395 1.47 -19.58 5.02
CA LYS A 395 0.88 -20.90 4.85
C LYS A 395 0.90 -21.29 3.37
N ASP A 396 0.40 -20.41 2.51
CA ASP A 396 0.34 -20.66 1.07
C ASP A 396 1.75 -20.81 0.45
N SER A 397 2.74 -20.07 0.95
CA SER A 397 4.14 -20.19 0.53
C SER A 397 4.73 -21.55 0.93
N LEU A 398 4.52 -21.98 2.17
CA LEU A 398 4.97 -23.28 2.68
C LEU A 398 4.31 -24.43 1.93
N ASP A 399 2.99 -24.36 1.70
CA ASP A 399 2.26 -25.37 0.95
C ASP A 399 2.78 -25.46 -0.49
N MET A 400 3.17 -24.33 -1.09
CA MET A 400 3.74 -24.32 -2.44
C MET A 400 5.18 -24.86 -2.48
N LEU A 401 6.01 -24.56 -1.47
CA LEU A 401 7.35 -25.13 -1.35
C LEU A 401 7.32 -26.64 -1.10
N ARG A 402 6.34 -27.13 -0.33
CA ARG A 402 6.13 -28.58 -0.11
C ARG A 402 5.80 -29.32 -1.41
N LYS A 403 5.03 -28.69 -2.31
CA LYS A 403 4.71 -29.26 -3.63
C LYS A 403 5.89 -29.29 -4.61
N LEU A 404 6.96 -28.54 -4.32
CA LEU A 404 8.18 -28.50 -5.12
C LEU A 404 9.25 -29.49 -4.64
N LYS A 405 9.07 -30.11 -3.46
CA LYS A 405 9.93 -31.21 -3.05
C LYS A 405 9.62 -32.41 -3.96
N PRO A 406 10.59 -32.92 -4.75
CA PRO A 406 10.41 -34.19 -5.43
C PRO A 406 10.11 -35.26 -4.39
N CYS A 407 9.16 -36.15 -4.71
CA CYS A 407 8.80 -37.30 -3.86
C CYS A 407 10.02 -38.17 -3.55
#